data_AF-B6FYT4-F1
#
_entry.id   AF-B6FYT4-F1
#
_cell.length_a   1.000
_cell.length_b   1.000
_cell.length_c   1.000
_cell.angle_alpha   90.00
_cell.angle_beta   90.00
_cell.angle_gamma   90.00
#
_symmetry.space_group_name_H-M   'P 1'
#
loop_
_entity.id
_entity.type
_entity.pdbx_description
1 polymer ?
#
loop_
_entity_poly.entity_id
_entity_poly.type
_entity_poly.pdbx_seq_one_letter_code
_entity_poly.pdbx_strand_id
1 'polypeptide(L)'
;MKKSTKLLFASVVVFFILSIASAKCSVYRTEKAISNIGEVAYTDECKEKIDRAVFYYNSLDPELGLEEKISNTVEFDKAKIEYARLAIKAAKVADARKTVEEYSNTDVENYVKAAREVVTNYLKEDQYMSIENYADLVALESEYSSSGGGGATEEVSIPMC
;
A
#
# COMPACT_ATOMS: atom_id res chain seq x y z
N MET A 1 1.93 17.93 -51.31
CA MET A 1 2.00 16.72 -50.45
C MET A 1 3.37 16.48 -49.81
N LYS A 2 4.52 16.60 -50.52
CA LYS A 2 5.87 16.33 -49.96
C LYS A 2 6.27 17.11 -48.67
N LYS A 3 5.83 18.38 -48.49
CA LYS A 3 6.15 19.17 -47.28
C LYS A 3 5.37 18.69 -46.04
N SER A 4 4.09 18.35 -46.17
CA SER A 4 3.28 17.81 -45.05
C SER A 4 3.78 16.46 -44.56
N THR A 5 4.23 15.58 -45.47
CA THR A 5 4.75 14.27 -45.08
C THR A 5 6.04 14.42 -44.26
N LYS A 6 6.97 15.30 -44.66
CA LYS A 6 8.18 15.58 -43.87
C LYS A 6 7.88 16.18 -42.49
N LEU A 7 6.86 17.03 -42.39
CA LEU A 7 6.42 17.62 -41.12
C LEU A 7 5.80 16.57 -40.19
N LEU A 8 5.00 15.64 -40.73
CA LEU A 8 4.45 14.51 -39.98
C LEU A 8 5.55 13.58 -39.46
N PHE A 9 6.55 13.24 -40.30
CA PHE A 9 7.69 12.44 -39.86
C PHE A 9 8.51 13.12 -38.76
N ALA A 10 8.81 14.42 -38.89
CA ALA A 10 9.52 15.17 -37.85
C ALA A 10 8.74 15.19 -36.53
N SER A 11 7.41 15.36 -36.60
CA SER A 11 6.53 15.33 -35.43
C SER A 11 6.56 13.98 -34.72
N VAL A 12 6.39 12.87 -35.46
CA VAL A 12 6.42 11.50 -34.88
C VAL A 12 7.75 11.21 -34.21
N VAL A 13 8.88 11.61 -34.82
CA VAL A 13 10.22 11.42 -34.20
C VAL A 13 10.33 12.19 -32.89
N VAL A 14 9.83 13.43 -32.83
CA VAL A 14 9.82 14.24 -31.59
C VAL A 14 8.98 13.57 -30.50
N PHE A 15 7.77 13.09 -30.84
CA PHE A 15 6.92 12.35 -29.88
C PHE A 15 7.59 11.07 -29.38
N PHE A 16 8.29 10.33 -30.25
CA PHE A 16 8.98 9.10 -29.86
C PHE A 16 10.13 9.37 -28.87
N ILE A 17 10.92 10.42 -29.13
CA ILE A 17 12.02 10.82 -28.23
C ILE A 17 11.47 11.28 -26.86
N LEU A 18 10.40 12.08 -26.86
CA LEU A 18 9.73 12.53 -25.63
C LEU A 18 9.17 11.37 -24.81
N SER A 19 8.56 10.38 -25.47
CA SER A 19 8.03 9.19 -24.81
C SER A 19 9.14 8.40 -24.09
N ILE A 20 10.27 8.17 -24.75
CA ILE A 20 11.42 7.48 -24.15
C ILE A 20 12.00 8.27 -22.96
N ALA A 21 12.11 9.60 -23.08
CA ALA A 21 12.61 10.45 -22.00
C ALA A 21 11.69 10.43 -20.78
N SER A 22 10.37 10.50 -20.99
CA SER A 22 9.36 10.40 -19.93
C SER A 22 9.42 9.05 -19.22
N ALA A 23 9.54 7.96 -19.96
CA ALA A 23 9.69 6.61 -19.40
C ALA A 23 10.96 6.46 -18.54
N LYS A 24 12.09 7.04 -18.95
CA LYS A 24 13.30 7.05 -18.12
C LYS A 24 13.13 7.90 -16.86
N CYS A 25 12.43 9.03 -16.97
CA CYS A 25 12.19 9.91 -15.85
C CYS A 25 11.26 9.26 -14.80
N SER A 26 10.23 8.52 -15.23
CA SER A 26 9.35 7.81 -14.31
C SER A 26 10.10 6.70 -13.56
N VAL A 27 10.86 5.85 -14.26
CA VAL A 27 11.72 4.82 -13.64
C VAL A 27 12.65 5.44 -12.59
N TYR A 28 13.39 6.50 -12.95
CA TYR A 28 14.31 7.16 -12.04
C TYR A 28 13.62 7.75 -10.79
N ARG A 29 12.43 8.34 -10.96
CA ARG A 29 11.65 8.87 -9.82
C ARG A 29 11.19 7.76 -8.88
N THR A 30 10.73 6.63 -9.43
CA THR A 30 10.31 5.46 -8.67
C THR A 30 11.49 4.87 -7.90
N GLU A 31 12.64 4.63 -8.56
CA GLU A 31 13.84 4.11 -7.89
C GLU A 31 14.35 5.04 -6.79
N LYS A 32 14.34 6.35 -7.03
CA LYS A 32 14.71 7.34 -6.02
C LYS A 32 13.74 7.32 -4.83
N ALA A 33 12.44 7.18 -5.06
CA ALA A 33 11.46 7.10 -3.99
C ALA A 33 11.63 5.83 -3.15
N ILE A 34 11.86 4.67 -3.79
CA ILE A 34 12.17 3.42 -3.11
C ILE A 34 13.44 3.56 -2.26
N SER A 35 14.51 4.12 -2.82
CA SER A 35 15.77 4.31 -2.09
C SER A 35 15.61 5.24 -0.89
N ASN A 36 14.75 6.26 -1.01
CA ASN A 36 14.49 7.22 0.06
C ASN A 36 13.70 6.64 1.25
N ILE A 37 13.11 5.44 1.12
CA ILE A 37 12.47 4.75 2.27
C ILE A 37 13.52 4.54 3.36
N GLY A 38 14.70 4.04 3.00
CA GLY A 38 15.79 3.79 3.93
C GLY A 38 15.46 2.70 4.95
N GLU A 39 15.84 2.92 6.20
CA GLU A 39 15.51 2.01 7.31
C GLU A 39 14.02 2.11 7.66
N VAL A 40 13.35 0.96 7.73
CA VAL A 40 11.91 0.90 7.96
C VAL A 40 11.61 0.97 9.45
N ALA A 41 10.82 1.96 9.83
CA ALA A 41 10.31 2.14 11.18
C ALA A 41 8.80 2.43 11.13
N TYR A 42 8.03 1.97 12.13
CA TYR A 42 6.59 2.24 12.19
C TYR A 42 6.35 3.67 12.70
N THR A 43 6.43 4.61 11.76
CA THR A 43 6.32 6.06 11.96
C THR A 43 5.63 6.68 10.74
N ASP A 44 4.99 7.83 10.94
CA ASP A 44 4.31 8.55 9.86
C ASP A 44 5.28 8.96 8.74
N GLU A 45 6.51 9.34 9.07
CA GLU A 45 7.53 9.70 8.07
C GLU A 45 7.89 8.51 7.16
N CYS A 46 8.07 7.32 7.74
CA CYS A 46 8.34 6.11 6.97
C CYS A 46 7.12 5.72 6.12
N LYS A 47 5.91 5.87 6.67
CA LYS A 47 4.66 5.64 5.93
C LYS A 47 4.58 6.53 4.69
N GLU A 48 4.84 7.82 4.83
CA GLU A 48 4.82 8.78 3.72
C GLU A 48 5.83 8.43 2.63
N LYS A 49 7.02 7.95 3.01
CA LYS A 49 8.04 7.50 2.06
C LYS A 49 7.58 6.25 1.28
N ILE A 50 6.98 5.29 1.98
CA ILE A 50 6.41 4.07 1.36
C ILE A 50 5.24 4.45 0.45
N ASP A 51 4.30 5.27 0.92
CA ASP A 51 3.15 5.76 0.14
C ASP A 51 3.61 6.45 -1.15
N ARG A 52 4.66 7.29 -1.07
CA ARG A 52 5.25 7.94 -2.25
C ARG A 52 5.87 6.94 -3.23
N ALA A 53 6.59 5.94 -2.72
CA ALA A 53 7.17 4.90 -3.57
C ALA A 53 6.08 4.05 -4.24
N VAL A 54 5.03 3.66 -3.50
CA VAL A 54 3.85 2.96 -4.02
C VAL A 54 3.15 3.79 -5.09
N PHE A 55 2.93 5.08 -4.84
CA PHE A 55 2.32 5.97 -5.82
C PHE A 55 3.11 6.02 -7.13
N TYR A 56 4.43 6.22 -7.07
CA TYR A 56 5.24 6.29 -8.29
C TYR A 56 5.34 4.94 -9.00
N TYR A 57 5.43 3.84 -8.27
CA TYR A 57 5.43 2.49 -8.83
C TYR A 57 4.11 2.20 -9.56
N ASN A 58 2.97 2.44 -8.92
CA ASN A 58 1.65 2.22 -9.50
C ASN A 58 1.31 3.20 -10.63
N SER A 59 2.04 4.32 -10.74
CA SER A 59 1.91 5.28 -11.84
C SER A 59 2.78 4.93 -13.06
N LEU A 60 3.55 3.84 -13.00
CA LEU A 60 4.29 3.35 -14.16
C LEU A 60 3.29 2.84 -15.22
N ASP A 61 3.55 3.19 -16.47
CA ASP A 61 2.72 2.73 -17.59
C ASP A 61 2.91 1.21 -17.79
N PRO A 62 1.87 0.38 -17.57
CA PRO A 62 1.99 -1.07 -17.67
C PRO A 62 2.28 -1.53 -19.11
N GLU A 63 1.85 -0.77 -20.13
CA GLU A 63 2.07 -1.12 -21.54
C GLU A 63 3.54 -0.97 -21.96
N LEU A 64 4.33 -0.22 -21.18
CA LEU A 64 5.73 0.06 -21.47
C LEU A 64 6.70 -0.87 -20.73
N GLY A 65 6.21 -1.80 -19.89
CA GLY A 65 7.03 -2.75 -19.14
C GLY A 65 8.08 -2.06 -18.27
N LEU A 66 7.76 -0.89 -17.70
CA LEU A 66 8.73 -0.09 -16.96
C LEU A 66 9.03 -0.66 -15.56
N GLU A 67 8.11 -1.45 -15.01
CA GLU A 67 8.30 -2.14 -13.75
C GLU A 67 9.53 -3.06 -13.77
N GLU A 68 9.77 -3.77 -14.87
CA GLU A 68 10.94 -4.65 -15.06
C GLU A 68 12.28 -3.89 -15.06
N LYS A 69 12.23 -2.57 -15.24
CA LYS A 69 13.41 -1.70 -15.24
C LYS A 69 13.74 -1.14 -13.86
N ILE A 70 12.87 -1.37 -12.87
CA ILE A 70 13.12 -0.97 -11.49
C ILE A 70 14.09 -1.98 -10.88
N SER A 71 15.29 -1.54 -10.53
CA SER A 71 16.32 -2.43 -9.98
C SER A 71 16.09 -2.84 -8.53
N ASN A 72 15.44 -1.99 -7.73
CA ASN A 72 15.30 -2.15 -6.27
C ASN A 72 13.92 -2.73 -5.86
N THR A 73 13.29 -3.56 -6.70
CA THR A 73 11.95 -4.12 -6.42
C THR A 73 11.93 -5.04 -5.22
N VAL A 74 13.00 -5.84 -5.02
CA VAL A 74 13.12 -6.74 -3.87
C VAL A 74 13.22 -5.96 -2.56
N GLU A 75 14.00 -4.87 -2.55
CA GLU A 75 14.11 -3.97 -1.40
C GLU A 75 12.77 -3.27 -1.13
N PHE A 76 12.04 -2.89 -2.18
CA PHE A 76 10.74 -2.29 -2.05
C PHE A 76 9.71 -3.25 -1.43
N ASP A 77 9.66 -4.50 -1.89
CA ASP A 77 8.79 -5.53 -1.31
C ASP A 77 9.15 -5.82 0.14
N LYS A 78 10.46 -5.95 0.45
CA LYS A 78 10.93 -6.10 1.83
C LYS A 78 10.50 -4.94 2.71
N ALA A 79 10.57 -3.70 2.21
CA ALA A 79 10.19 -2.53 2.99
C ALA A 79 8.68 -2.52 3.31
N LYS A 80 7.84 -2.87 2.34
CA LYS A 80 6.38 -2.99 2.55
C LYS A 80 6.05 -4.12 3.54
N ILE A 81 6.71 -5.27 3.41
CA ILE A 81 6.54 -6.42 4.32
C ILE A 81 6.99 -6.06 5.74
N GLU A 82 8.16 -5.43 5.90
CA GLU A 82 8.66 -5.03 7.22
C GLU A 82 7.77 -3.98 7.87
N TYR A 83 7.28 -3.00 7.10
CA TYR A 83 6.36 -2.00 7.64
C TYR A 83 5.04 -2.64 8.11
N ALA A 84 4.50 -3.60 7.35
CA ALA A 84 3.35 -4.39 7.77
C ALA A 84 3.64 -5.21 9.04
N ARG A 85 4.80 -5.86 9.12
CA ARG A 85 5.25 -6.59 10.31
C ARG A 85 5.30 -5.70 11.55
N LEU A 86 5.84 -4.49 11.41
CA LEU A 86 5.92 -3.53 12.52
C LEU A 86 4.54 -3.01 12.94
N ALA A 87 3.61 -2.82 11.99
CA ALA A 87 2.23 -2.44 12.29
C ALA A 87 1.52 -3.54 13.11
N ILE A 88 1.67 -4.81 12.72
CA ILE A 88 1.13 -5.96 13.46
C ILE A 88 1.76 -6.04 14.85
N LYS A 89 3.08 -5.83 14.95
CA LYS A 89 3.78 -5.80 16.23
C LYS A 89 3.25 -4.70 17.14
N ALA A 90 2.96 -3.51 16.59
CA ALA A 90 2.36 -2.42 17.36
C ALA A 90 0.97 -2.80 17.89
N ALA A 91 0.13 -3.43 17.09
CA ALA A 91 -1.17 -3.94 17.53
C ALA A 91 -1.05 -4.97 18.66
N LYS A 92 -0.12 -5.94 18.54
CA LYS A 92 0.15 -6.94 19.57
C LYS A 92 0.68 -6.31 20.87
N VAL A 93 1.53 -5.29 20.76
CA VAL A 93 2.03 -4.56 21.93
C VAL A 93 0.91 -3.78 22.61
N ALA A 94 0.01 -3.15 21.86
CA ALA A 94 -1.16 -2.46 22.40
C ALA A 94 -2.08 -3.44 23.16
N ASP A 95 -2.36 -4.60 22.58
CA ASP A 95 -3.12 -5.66 23.24
C ASP A 95 -2.47 -6.14 24.55
N ALA A 96 -1.18 -6.49 24.51
CA ALA A 96 -0.45 -6.94 25.70
C ALA A 96 -0.41 -5.88 26.82
N ARG A 97 -0.36 -4.59 26.45
CA ARG A 97 -0.28 -3.47 27.38
C ARG A 97 -1.64 -2.97 27.87
N LYS A 98 -2.76 -3.51 27.36
CA LYS A 98 -4.12 -3.23 27.84
C LYS A 98 -4.28 -3.36 29.36
N THR A 99 -3.52 -4.27 29.97
CA THR A 99 -3.61 -4.56 31.42
C THR A 99 -2.66 -3.71 32.28
N VAL A 100 -1.71 -2.99 31.67
CA VAL A 100 -0.60 -2.32 32.38
C VAL A 100 -0.52 -0.82 32.09
N GLU A 101 -0.80 -0.40 30.85
CA GLU A 101 -0.56 0.98 30.37
C GLU A 101 -1.82 1.66 29.79
N GLU A 102 -3.01 1.24 30.22
CA GLU A 102 -4.28 1.97 29.94
C GLU A 102 -4.70 2.02 28.46
N TYR A 103 -4.22 1.12 27.59
CA TYR A 103 -4.83 0.95 26.27
C TYR A 103 -6.28 0.47 26.41
N SER A 104 -7.24 1.16 25.80
CA SER A 104 -8.62 0.70 25.74
C SER A 104 -8.79 -0.38 24.66
N ASN A 105 -9.88 -1.16 24.71
CA ASN A 105 -10.21 -2.08 23.62
C ASN A 105 -10.32 -1.35 22.27
N THR A 106 -10.81 -0.10 22.28
CA THR A 106 -10.93 0.74 21.08
C THR A 106 -9.56 1.13 20.53
N ASP A 107 -8.58 1.41 21.38
CA ASP A 107 -7.23 1.71 20.93
C ASP A 107 -6.62 0.50 20.22
N VAL A 108 -6.74 -0.69 20.84
CA VAL A 108 -6.25 -1.94 20.22
C VAL A 108 -6.96 -2.20 18.89
N GLU A 109 -8.29 -2.03 18.83
CA GLU A 109 -9.05 -2.16 17.57
C GLU A 109 -8.53 -1.21 16.48
N ASN A 110 -8.19 0.03 16.83
CA ASN A 110 -7.62 0.98 15.87
C ASN A 110 -6.25 0.54 15.35
N TYR A 111 -5.37 0.00 16.21
CA TYR A 111 -4.09 -0.55 15.77
C TYR A 111 -4.28 -1.79 14.88
N VAL A 112 -5.23 -2.66 15.20
CA VAL A 112 -5.55 -3.85 14.39
C VAL A 112 -6.07 -3.44 13.01
N LYS A 113 -6.99 -2.47 12.94
CA LYS A 113 -7.47 -1.90 11.67
C LYS A 113 -6.35 -1.27 10.86
N ALA A 114 -5.50 -0.45 11.49
CA ALA A 114 -4.37 0.17 10.82
C ALA A 114 -3.39 -0.88 10.27
N ALA A 115 -3.09 -1.93 11.03
CA ALA A 115 -2.25 -3.04 10.56
C ALA A 115 -2.88 -3.76 9.36
N ARG A 116 -4.19 -4.04 9.39
CA ARG A 116 -4.91 -4.61 8.24
C ARG A 116 -4.86 -3.72 7.01
N GLU A 117 -5.11 -2.43 7.17
CA GLU A 117 -5.06 -1.46 6.07
C GLU A 117 -3.66 -1.41 5.44
N VAL A 118 -2.60 -1.41 6.26
CA VAL A 118 -1.21 -1.47 5.78
C VAL A 118 -0.97 -2.73 4.96
N VAL A 119 -1.42 -3.90 5.45
CA VAL A 119 -1.28 -5.17 4.72
C VAL A 119 -2.00 -5.10 3.37
N THR A 120 -3.26 -4.66 3.35
CA THR A 120 -4.07 -4.65 2.11
C THR A 120 -3.64 -3.58 1.11
N ASN A 121 -3.13 -2.43 1.58
CA ASN A 121 -2.75 -1.33 0.71
C ASN A 121 -1.39 -1.54 0.05
N TYR A 122 -0.48 -2.27 0.69
CA TYR A 122 0.90 -2.40 0.22
C TYR A 122 1.23 -3.79 -0.34
N LEU A 123 0.50 -4.82 0.07
CA LEU A 123 0.84 -6.21 -0.24
C LEU A 123 -0.29 -6.90 -1.00
N LYS A 124 0.10 -7.84 -1.85
CA LYS A 124 -0.83 -8.77 -2.49
C LYS A 124 -1.10 -9.97 -1.56
N GLU A 125 -2.21 -10.66 -1.76
CA GLU A 125 -2.63 -11.77 -0.89
C GLU A 125 -1.59 -12.89 -0.80
N ASP A 126 -0.89 -13.18 -1.90
CA ASP A 126 0.20 -14.16 -1.95
C ASP A 126 1.43 -13.73 -1.13
N GLN A 127 1.58 -12.44 -0.83
CA GLN A 127 2.65 -11.90 0.00
C GLN A 127 2.33 -11.93 1.51
N TYR A 128 1.06 -12.11 1.91
CA TYR A 128 0.67 -12.06 3.33
C TYR A 128 1.42 -13.09 4.19
N MET A 129 1.66 -14.28 3.63
CA MET A 129 2.39 -15.35 4.31
C MET A 129 3.90 -15.06 4.48
N SER A 130 4.42 -14.03 3.81
CA SER A 130 5.80 -13.56 3.98
C SER A 130 5.95 -12.59 5.15
N ILE A 131 4.84 -12.11 5.72
CA ILE A 131 4.85 -11.23 6.88
C ILE A 131 5.00 -12.10 8.12
N GLU A 132 6.11 -11.91 8.84
CA GLU A 132 6.27 -12.53 10.15
C GLU A 132 5.13 -12.09 11.07
N ASN A 133 4.58 -13.02 11.85
CA ASN A 133 3.47 -12.77 12.78
C ASN A 133 2.13 -12.39 12.10
N TYR A 134 1.94 -12.67 10.80
CA TYR A 134 0.63 -12.47 10.16
C TYR A 134 -0.54 -13.18 10.88
N ALA A 135 -0.27 -14.37 11.43
CA ALA A 135 -1.27 -15.10 12.23
C ALA A 135 -1.73 -14.33 13.48
N ASP A 136 -0.86 -13.52 14.08
CA ASP A 136 -1.22 -12.69 15.23
C ASP A 136 -2.24 -11.61 14.82
N LEU A 137 -2.09 -11.02 13.63
CA LEU A 137 -3.07 -10.07 13.10
C LEU A 137 -4.45 -10.71 12.95
N VAL A 138 -4.51 -11.91 12.36
CA VAL A 138 -5.78 -12.64 12.16
C VAL A 138 -6.42 -13.01 13.51
N ALA A 139 -5.61 -13.41 14.50
CA ALA A 139 -6.10 -13.70 15.84
C ALA A 139 -6.67 -12.45 16.53
N LEU A 140 -5.93 -11.34 16.50
CA LEU A 140 -6.38 -10.06 17.04
C LEU A 140 -7.63 -9.56 16.31
N GLU A 141 -7.72 -9.71 15.00
CA GLU A 141 -8.94 -9.39 14.27
C GLU A 141 -10.10 -10.22 14.78
N SER A 142 -9.97 -11.54 14.92
CA SER A 142 -11.07 -12.37 15.43
C SER A 142 -11.51 -11.94 16.84
N GLU A 143 -10.56 -11.56 17.70
CA GLU A 143 -10.85 -11.14 19.07
C GLU A 143 -11.52 -9.75 19.12
N TYR A 144 -11.10 -8.85 18.25
CA TYR A 144 -11.56 -7.46 18.19
C TYR A 144 -12.59 -7.19 17.09
N SER A 145 -13.09 -8.24 16.40
CA SER A 145 -14.07 -8.16 15.29
C SER A 145 -15.50 -7.81 15.72
N SER A 146 -15.78 -7.50 16.99
CA SER A 146 -17.15 -7.34 17.47
C SER A 146 -17.50 -5.94 17.98
N SER A 147 -17.94 -5.08 17.06
CA SER A 147 -19.18 -4.26 17.17
C SER A 147 -19.58 -3.58 15.85
N GLY A 148 -19.53 -4.28 14.71
CA GLY A 148 -19.73 -3.65 13.39
C GLY A 148 -20.39 -4.47 12.29
N GLY A 149 -21.18 -5.51 12.61
CA GLY A 149 -21.83 -6.34 11.59
C GLY A 149 -23.27 -6.75 11.93
N GLY A 150 -24.24 -6.06 11.33
CA GLY A 150 -25.50 -6.66 10.84
C GLY A 150 -26.54 -7.14 11.85
N GLY A 151 -27.34 -6.20 12.40
CA GLY A 151 -28.69 -6.51 12.85
C GLY A 151 -29.65 -6.56 11.65
N ALA A 152 -30.42 -7.63 11.58
CA ALA A 152 -31.32 -7.99 10.50
C ALA A 152 -32.30 -6.88 10.09
N THR A 153 -32.73 -6.96 8.83
CA THR A 153 -33.96 -6.36 8.31
C THR A 153 -35.14 -6.72 9.23
N GLU A 154 -35.62 -5.78 10.04
CA GLU A 154 -37.03 -5.74 10.38
C GLU A 154 -37.66 -4.67 9.51
N GLU A 155 -38.44 -5.14 8.53
CA GLU A 155 -39.37 -4.28 7.82
C GLU A 155 -40.28 -3.60 8.86
N VAL A 156 -40.20 -2.28 8.93
CA VAL A 156 -41.23 -1.47 9.56
C VAL A 156 -42.47 -1.52 8.66
N SER A 157 -43.25 -2.58 8.80
CA SER A 157 -44.64 -2.64 8.37
C SER A 157 -45.54 -2.51 9.61
N ILE A 158 -45.95 -1.29 9.90
CA ILE A 158 -47.16 -0.96 10.66
C ILE A 158 -48.31 -1.10 9.62
N PRO A 159 -49.44 -1.84 9.84
CA PRO A 159 -50.42 -1.58 10.91
C PRO A 159 -51.29 -2.77 11.41
N MET A 160 -52.20 -2.42 12.35
CA MET A 160 -53.43 -3.08 12.86
C MET A 160 -53.28 -3.86 14.18
N CYS A 161 -54.05 -3.63 15.24
CA CYS A 161 -55.39 -3.01 15.42
C CYS A 161 -55.43 -2.01 16.58
#